data_AF-X1H572-F1
#
_entry.id   AF-X1H572-F1
#
_cell.length_a   1.000
_cell.length_b   1.000
_cell.length_c   1.000
_cell.angle_alpha   90.00
_cell.angle_beta   90.00
_cell.angle_gamma   90.00
#
_symmetry.space_group_name_H-M   'P 1'
#
loop_
_entity.id
_entity.type
_entity.pdbx_description
1 polymer ?
#
loop_
_entity_poly.entity_id
_entity_poly.type
_entity_poly.pdbx_seq_one_letter_code
_entity_poly.pdbx_strand_id
1 'polypeptide(L)'
;MNMYHPIIREVEELSKGKKDTISWELVKMLAIRVANSGETDEMPSLDMQKQFEELVRASEILTSNFTNLQFFQFASAKVISRQDWIEANIKGFKALMEPLTQKVVEEYKKPKATDPISKLLNKISPFIITLEIGLVLGYMAKNVLGQYDLCLPYGERGKIYFVAPNLLKLEKMLKIP
;
A
#
# COMPACT_ATOMS: atom_id res chain seq x y z
N MET A 1 14.00 20.25 18.43
CA MET A 1 13.98 19.81 17.02
C MET A 1 12.53 19.84 16.58
N ASN A 2 12.14 20.88 15.84
CA ASN A 2 10.75 21.29 15.67
C ASN A 2 10.03 20.35 14.67
N MET A 3 9.23 19.42 15.18
CA MET A 3 8.52 18.41 14.38
C MET A 3 7.29 19.05 13.72
N TYR A 4 7.51 19.78 12.62
CA TYR A 4 6.42 20.26 11.77
C TYR A 4 5.70 19.05 11.14
N HIS A 5 4.47 18.80 11.58
CA HIS A 5 3.69 17.64 11.16
C HIS A 5 3.31 17.76 9.67
N PRO A 6 3.56 16.74 8.82
CA PRO A 6 3.32 16.80 7.38
C PRO A 6 1.85 17.12 7.00
N ILE A 7 0.88 16.71 7.81
CA ILE A 7 -0.54 17.12 7.64
C ILE A 7 -0.71 18.64 7.72
N ILE A 8 -0.06 19.31 8.68
CA ILE A 8 -0.19 20.76 8.86
C ILE A 8 0.36 21.50 7.64
N ARG A 9 1.51 21.04 7.14
CA ARG A 9 2.09 21.55 5.89
C ARG A 9 1.14 21.37 4.70
N GLU A 10 0.50 20.20 4.59
CA GLU A 10 -0.42 19.92 3.48
C GLU A 10 -1.65 20.83 3.52
N VAL A 11 -2.24 21.04 4.70
CA VAL A 11 -3.37 21.95 4.93
C VAL A 11 -2.97 23.40 4.62
N GLU A 12 -1.76 23.82 4.98
CA GLU A 12 -1.23 25.13 4.61
C GLU A 12 -1.00 25.29 3.11
N GLU A 13 -0.47 24.27 2.43
CA GLU A 13 -0.22 24.28 0.98
C GLU A 13 -1.52 24.33 0.17
N LEU A 14 -2.58 23.67 0.66
CA LEU A 14 -3.95 23.76 0.11
C LEU A 14 -4.56 25.15 0.30
N SER A 15 -4.40 25.75 1.49
CA SER A 15 -4.82 27.13 1.75
C SER A 15 -4.11 28.12 0.82
N LYS A 16 -2.83 27.87 0.53
CA LYS A 16 -2.00 28.65 -0.41
C LYS A 16 -2.30 28.36 -1.89
N GLY A 17 -3.20 27.42 -2.22
CA GLY A 17 -3.62 27.10 -3.59
C GLY A 17 -2.52 26.53 -4.48
N LYS A 18 -1.50 25.88 -3.89
CA LYS A 18 -0.30 25.43 -4.62
C LYS A 18 -0.30 23.96 -5.05
N LYS A 19 -1.32 23.16 -4.69
CA LYS A 19 -1.27 21.71 -4.86
C LYS A 19 -2.53 21.16 -5.54
N ASP A 20 -2.49 21.12 -6.87
CA ASP A 20 -3.52 20.51 -7.72
C ASP A 20 -3.29 19.00 -7.91
N THR A 21 -2.63 18.32 -6.96
CA THR A 21 -2.15 16.94 -7.15
C THR A 21 -2.24 16.11 -5.87
N ILE A 22 -2.50 14.82 -6.05
CA ILE A 22 -2.55 13.82 -4.97
C ILE A 22 -1.21 13.75 -4.25
N SER A 23 -1.26 13.83 -2.92
CA SER A 23 -0.08 13.79 -2.08
C SER A 23 0.25 12.36 -1.65
N TRP A 24 1.14 11.71 -2.40
CA TRP A 24 1.53 10.32 -2.13
C TRP A 24 2.26 10.13 -0.79
N GLU A 25 2.90 11.17 -0.27
CA GLU A 25 3.47 11.18 1.08
C GLU A 25 2.36 11.10 2.15
N LEU A 26 1.30 11.89 1.99
CA LEU A 26 0.14 11.85 2.88
C LEU A 26 -0.62 10.51 2.76
N VAL A 27 -0.77 9.99 1.54
CA VAL A 27 -1.30 8.64 1.29
C VAL A 27 -0.51 7.60 2.09
N LYS A 28 0.83 7.58 1.96
CA LYS A 28 1.71 6.63 2.65
C LYS A 28 1.51 6.70 4.17
N MET A 29 1.60 7.91 4.72
CA MET A 29 1.50 8.10 6.17
C MET A 29 0.13 7.71 6.71
N LEU A 30 -0.95 8.07 6.02
CA LEU A 30 -2.29 7.66 6.41
C LEU A 30 -2.48 6.15 6.30
N ALA A 31 -2.00 5.54 5.22
CA ALA A 31 -2.07 4.09 5.02
C ALA A 31 -1.36 3.33 6.14
N ILE A 32 -0.15 3.73 6.53
CA ILE A 32 0.59 3.12 7.65
C ILE A 32 -0.20 3.25 8.95
N ARG A 33 -0.75 4.45 9.22
CA ARG A 33 -1.56 4.68 10.42
C ARG A 33 -2.81 3.79 10.47
N VAL A 34 -3.48 3.63 9.34
CA VAL A 34 -4.68 2.79 9.22
C VAL A 34 -4.32 1.30 9.36
N ALA A 35 -3.24 0.86 8.70
CA ALA A 35 -2.78 -0.53 8.75
C ALA A 35 -2.41 -0.97 10.17
N ASN A 36 -1.89 -0.04 10.97
CA ASN A 36 -1.45 -0.28 12.35
C ASN A 36 -2.51 0.11 13.39
N SER A 37 -3.73 0.42 12.95
CA SER A 37 -4.82 0.76 13.86
C SER A 37 -5.32 -0.47 14.62
N GLY A 38 -5.26 -0.40 15.95
CA GLY A 38 -5.82 -1.39 16.87
C GLY A 38 -4.98 -2.64 17.10
N GLU A 39 -3.82 -2.78 16.46
CA GLU A 39 -2.90 -3.92 16.60
C GLU A 39 -1.46 -3.44 16.40
N THR A 40 -0.50 -4.04 17.11
CA THR A 40 0.93 -3.77 16.91
C THR A 40 1.40 -4.42 15.62
N ASP A 41 2.10 -3.65 14.78
CA ASP A 41 2.83 -4.14 13.61
C ASP A 41 4.19 -4.66 14.09
N GLU A 42 4.21 -5.88 14.61
CA GLU A 42 5.44 -6.49 15.09
C GLU A 42 6.33 -6.86 13.91
N MET A 43 7.61 -6.49 14.00
CA MET A 43 8.57 -6.90 13.00
C MET A 43 8.71 -8.43 13.00
N PRO A 44 8.70 -9.07 11.82
CA PRO A 44 8.88 -10.50 11.72
C PRO A 44 10.22 -10.96 12.33
N SER A 45 10.21 -12.11 13.00
CA SER A 45 11.44 -12.69 13.56
C SER A 45 12.31 -13.31 12.47
N LEU A 46 13.62 -13.39 12.72
CA LEU A 46 14.55 -14.08 11.83
C LEU A 46 14.23 -15.57 11.67
N ASP A 47 13.67 -16.20 12.71
CA ASP A 47 13.28 -17.61 12.65
C ASP A 47 12.05 -17.81 11.77
N MET A 48 11.06 -16.90 11.84
CA MET A 48 9.91 -16.92 10.92
C MET A 48 10.37 -16.72 9.48
N GLN A 49 11.30 -15.79 9.23
CA GLN A 49 11.87 -15.59 7.90
C GLN A 49 12.50 -16.89 7.35
N LYS A 50 13.31 -17.60 8.15
CA LYS A 50 13.93 -18.87 7.74
C LYS A 50 12.88 -19.94 7.44
N GLN A 51 11.87 -20.09 8.30
CA GLN A 51 10.79 -21.05 8.08
C GLN A 51 10.07 -20.82 6.75
N PHE A 52 9.75 -19.56 6.42
CA PHE A 52 9.10 -19.24 5.15
C PHE A 52 10.02 -19.46 3.94
N GLU A 53 11.32 -19.20 4.07
CA GLU A 53 12.29 -19.54 3.02
C GLU A 53 12.33 -21.05 2.74
N GLU A 54 12.34 -21.88 3.78
CA GLU A 54 12.29 -23.34 3.66
C GLU A 54 10.97 -23.83 3.04
N LEU A 55 9.84 -23.28 3.47
CA LEU A 55 8.51 -23.63 2.95
C LEU A 55 8.35 -23.24 1.47
N VAL A 56 8.82 -22.06 1.07
CA VAL A 56 8.81 -21.65 -0.35
C VAL A 56 9.69 -22.59 -1.16
N ARG A 57 10.90 -22.91 -0.66
CA ARG A 57 11.81 -23.83 -1.34
C ARG A 57 11.20 -25.22 -1.56
N ALA A 58 10.55 -25.77 -0.55
CA ALA A 58 9.85 -27.05 -0.65
C ALA A 58 8.67 -26.96 -1.64
N SER A 59 7.90 -25.88 -1.58
CA SER A 59 6.74 -25.65 -2.47
C SER A 59 7.14 -25.54 -3.93
N GLU A 60 8.27 -24.90 -4.23
CA GLU A 60 8.82 -24.83 -5.59
C GLU A 60 9.14 -26.23 -6.13
N ILE A 61 9.83 -27.06 -5.35
CA ILE A 61 10.17 -28.44 -5.75
C ILE A 61 8.89 -29.24 -6.03
N LEU A 62 7.92 -29.18 -5.13
CA LEU A 62 6.65 -29.89 -5.28
C LEU A 62 5.87 -29.40 -6.51
N THR A 63 5.80 -28.09 -6.72
CA THR A 63 5.10 -27.48 -7.87
C THR A 63 5.78 -27.81 -9.18
N SER A 64 7.12 -27.77 -9.24
CA SER A 64 7.90 -28.16 -10.43
C SER A 64 7.62 -29.62 -10.79
N ASN A 65 7.64 -30.52 -9.79
CA ASN A 65 7.40 -31.95 -10.02
C ASN A 65 5.97 -32.22 -10.48
N PHE A 66 4.98 -31.50 -9.92
CA PHE A 66 3.58 -31.67 -10.29
C PHE A 66 3.25 -31.11 -11.69
N THR A 67 3.80 -29.93 -12.02
CA THR A 67 3.47 -29.21 -13.26
C THR A 67 4.38 -29.54 -14.43
N ASN A 68 5.53 -30.17 -14.18
CA ASN A 68 6.65 -30.33 -15.12
C ASN A 68 7.21 -29.00 -15.66
N LEU A 69 6.90 -27.87 -15.02
CA LEU A 69 7.46 -26.57 -15.36
C LEU A 69 8.75 -26.33 -14.60
N GLN A 70 9.77 -25.84 -15.29
CA GLN A 70 11.03 -25.43 -14.68
C GLN A 70 11.00 -23.95 -14.31
N PHE A 71 11.47 -23.63 -13.11
CA PHE A 71 11.67 -22.26 -12.68
C PHE A 71 13.00 -21.73 -13.23
N PHE A 72 12.97 -20.58 -13.92
CA PHE A 72 14.19 -19.90 -14.39
C PHE A 72 15.02 -19.32 -13.24
N GLN A 73 14.35 -18.94 -12.15
CA GLN A 73 14.96 -18.46 -10.92
C GLN A 73 14.09 -18.89 -9.75
N PHE A 74 14.74 -19.23 -8.64
CA PHE A 74 14.03 -19.51 -7.40
C PHE A 74 13.58 -18.21 -6.73
N ALA A 75 12.41 -18.28 -6.10
CA ALA A 75 11.83 -17.17 -5.38
C ALA A 75 12.55 -16.93 -4.05
N SER A 76 12.84 -15.66 -3.77
CA SER A 76 13.26 -15.20 -2.45
C SER A 76 12.02 -14.86 -1.63
N ALA A 77 11.74 -15.66 -0.60
CA ALA A 77 10.71 -15.37 0.37
C ALA A 77 11.09 -14.13 1.20
N LYS A 78 10.12 -13.27 1.47
CA LYS A 78 10.29 -12.10 2.34
C LYS A 78 9.09 -11.99 3.27
N VAL A 79 9.33 -12.22 4.54
CA VAL A 79 8.37 -12.00 5.61
C VAL A 79 8.53 -10.54 6.06
N ILE A 80 7.45 -9.77 5.94
CA ILE A 80 7.48 -8.32 6.07
C ILE A 80 6.37 -7.79 6.98
N SER A 81 6.55 -6.56 7.48
CA SER A 81 5.53 -5.82 8.22
C SER A 81 4.44 -5.26 7.28
N ARG A 82 3.34 -4.73 7.84
CA ARG A 82 2.32 -4.03 7.04
C ARG A 82 2.90 -2.75 6.44
N GLN A 83 3.74 -2.05 7.19
CA GLN A 83 4.44 -0.87 6.70
C GLN A 83 5.34 -1.20 5.49
N ASP A 84 6.18 -2.23 5.59
CA ASP A 84 7.06 -2.65 4.50
C ASP A 84 6.25 -3.02 3.25
N TRP A 85 5.09 -3.66 3.43
CA TRP A 85 4.19 -3.98 2.33
C TRP A 85 3.67 -2.71 1.63
N ILE A 86 3.28 -1.68 2.39
CA ILE A 86 2.87 -0.39 1.83
C ILE A 86 4.03 0.23 1.05
N GLU A 87 5.24 0.19 1.58
CA GLU A 87 6.42 0.77 0.93
C GLU A 87 6.78 0.07 -0.38
N ALA A 88 6.70 -1.26 -0.42
CA ALA A 88 6.94 -2.04 -1.63
C ALA A 88 5.89 -1.77 -2.72
N ASN A 89 4.64 -1.51 -2.33
CA ASN A 89 3.50 -1.50 -3.26
C ASN A 89 2.99 -0.10 -3.64
N ILE A 90 3.34 0.95 -2.90
CA ILE A 90 2.79 2.30 -3.13
C ILE A 90 3.06 2.84 -4.52
N LYS A 91 4.21 2.51 -5.13
CA LYS A 91 4.53 2.90 -6.51
C LYS A 91 3.60 2.19 -7.52
N GLY A 92 3.32 0.91 -7.29
CA GLY A 92 2.38 0.17 -8.12
C GLY A 92 0.95 0.67 -7.96
N PHE A 93 0.56 1.00 -6.74
CA PHE A 93 -0.75 1.61 -6.47
C PHE A 93 -0.88 2.98 -7.15
N LYS A 94 0.18 3.79 -7.14
CA LYS A 94 0.23 5.06 -7.87
C LYS A 94 0.04 4.88 -9.37
N ALA A 95 0.73 3.92 -9.98
CA ALA A 95 0.57 3.65 -11.41
C ALA A 95 -0.84 3.17 -11.75
N LEU A 96 -1.47 2.35 -10.91
CA LEU A 96 -2.86 1.92 -11.09
C LEU A 96 -3.85 3.08 -10.98
N MET A 97 -3.61 4.01 -10.06
CA MET A 97 -4.48 5.16 -9.84
C MET A 97 -4.27 6.26 -10.88
N GLU A 98 -3.14 6.26 -11.61
CA GLU A 98 -2.77 7.32 -12.55
C GLU A 98 -3.91 7.72 -13.51
N PRO A 99 -4.62 6.80 -14.19
CA PRO A 99 -5.74 7.17 -15.06
C PRO A 99 -6.88 7.90 -14.35
N LEU A 100 -7.17 7.52 -13.09
CA LEU A 100 -8.18 8.19 -12.27
C LEU A 100 -7.69 9.57 -11.83
N THR A 101 -6.42 9.67 -11.41
CA THR A 101 -5.82 10.95 -11.02
C THR A 101 -5.81 11.94 -12.18
N GLN A 102 -5.53 11.48 -13.40
CA GLN A 102 -5.53 12.31 -14.61
C GLN A 102 -6.92 12.83 -14.95
N LYS A 103 -7.96 11.98 -14.93
CA LYS A 103 -9.35 12.42 -15.15
C LYS A 103 -9.79 13.50 -14.16
N VAL A 104 -9.39 13.33 -12.90
CA VAL A 104 -9.68 14.29 -11.85
C VAL A 104 -8.98 15.63 -12.13
N VAL A 105 -7.69 15.59 -12.49
CA VAL A 105 -6.93 16.79 -12.89
C VAL A 105 -7.52 17.47 -14.13
N GLU A 106 -7.94 16.71 -15.14
CA GLU A 106 -8.58 17.22 -16.34
C GLU A 106 -9.92 17.89 -16.05
N GLU A 107 -10.73 17.33 -15.16
CA GLU A 107 -11.99 17.96 -14.73
C GLU A 107 -11.79 19.25 -13.93
N TYR A 108 -10.68 19.38 -13.20
CA TYR A 108 -10.33 20.64 -12.54
C TYR A 108 -9.82 21.72 -13.49
N LYS A 109 -9.17 21.34 -14.60
CA LYS A 109 -8.70 22.30 -15.62
C LYS A 109 -9.84 22.94 -16.41
N LYS A 110 -11.05 22.36 -16.38
CA LYS A 110 -12.22 22.95 -17.02
C LYS A 110 -12.66 24.20 -16.26
N PRO A 111 -12.96 25.32 -16.94
CA PRO A 111 -13.49 26.51 -16.28
C PRO A 111 -14.85 26.17 -15.68
N LYS A 112 -14.93 26.07 -14.34
CA LYS A 112 -16.18 25.77 -13.64
C LYS A 112 -16.48 26.80 -12.55
N ALA A 113 -17.73 27.27 -12.59
CA ALA A 113 -18.47 28.10 -11.65
C ALA A 113 -17.75 29.34 -11.07
N THR A 114 -18.35 30.50 -11.32
CA THR A 114 -17.93 31.80 -10.75
C THR A 114 -18.24 31.94 -9.25
N ASP A 115 -19.09 31.06 -8.69
CA ASP A 115 -19.51 31.08 -7.29
C ASP A 115 -18.34 30.75 -6.32
N PRO A 116 -18.09 31.60 -5.29
CA PRO A 116 -17.11 31.36 -4.22
C PRO A 116 -17.15 29.96 -3.58
N ILE A 117 -18.33 29.36 -3.40
CA ILE A 117 -18.48 28.05 -2.74
C ILE A 117 -17.90 26.95 -3.62
N SER A 118 -18.16 27.00 -4.93
CA SER A 118 -17.64 26.02 -5.89
C SER A 118 -16.12 26.10 -6.02
N LYS A 119 -15.54 27.31 -5.95
CA LYS A 119 -14.08 27.50 -5.93
C LYS A 119 -13.43 26.90 -4.69
N LEU A 120 -14.08 26.99 -3.53
CA LEU A 120 -13.57 26.41 -2.28
C LEU A 120 -13.61 24.87 -2.33
N LEU A 121 -14.72 24.29 -2.80
CA LEU A 121 -14.87 22.84 -2.95
C LEU A 121 -13.82 22.24 -3.90
N ASN A 122 -13.56 22.91 -5.02
CA ASN A 122 -12.54 22.48 -5.99
C ASN A 122 -11.13 22.46 -5.39
N LYS A 123 -10.80 23.39 -4.47
CA LYS A 123 -9.48 23.42 -3.81
C LYS A 123 -9.27 22.29 -2.80
N ILE A 124 -10.34 21.78 -2.18
CA ILE A 124 -10.25 20.76 -1.13
C ILE A 124 -10.38 19.34 -1.71
N SER A 125 -10.99 19.17 -2.87
CA SER A 125 -11.25 17.86 -3.45
C SER A 125 -9.99 16.98 -3.70
N PRO A 126 -8.84 17.49 -4.17
CA PRO A 126 -7.61 16.71 -4.26
C PRO A 126 -7.12 16.15 -2.92
N PHE A 127 -7.36 16.89 -1.83
CA PHE A 127 -7.03 16.45 -0.48
C PHE A 127 -7.94 15.31 -0.02
N ILE A 128 -9.24 15.41 -0.27
CA ILE A 128 -10.20 14.33 0.05
C ILE A 128 -9.79 13.04 -0.65
N ILE A 129 -9.49 13.10 -1.95
CA ILE A 129 -9.07 11.93 -2.73
C ILE A 129 -7.76 11.35 -2.18
N THR A 130 -6.82 12.21 -1.77
CA THR A 130 -5.58 11.79 -1.11
C THR A 130 -5.87 10.98 0.16
N LEU A 131 -6.83 11.43 0.99
CA LEU A 131 -7.24 10.69 2.18
C LEU A 131 -7.90 9.36 1.82
N GLU A 132 -8.81 9.34 0.85
CA GLU A 132 -9.50 8.12 0.40
C GLU A 132 -8.51 7.05 -0.08
N ILE A 133 -7.53 7.43 -0.90
CA ILE A 133 -6.48 6.52 -1.36
C ILE A 133 -5.68 5.97 -0.17
N GLY A 134 -5.32 6.81 0.80
CA GLY A 134 -4.62 6.37 2.01
C GLY A 134 -5.45 5.41 2.87
N LEU A 135 -6.74 5.67 3.04
CA LEU A 135 -7.66 4.79 3.76
C LEU A 135 -7.78 3.42 3.08
N VAL A 136 -7.98 3.40 1.76
CA VAL A 136 -8.10 2.15 0.99
C VAL A 136 -6.79 1.36 1.05
N LEU A 137 -5.65 2.00 0.80
CA LEU A 137 -4.35 1.33 0.84
C LEU A 137 -4.04 0.77 2.24
N GLY A 138 -4.34 1.52 3.29
CA GLY A 138 -4.15 1.06 4.67
C GLY A 138 -5.09 -0.08 5.06
N TYR A 139 -6.34 -0.04 4.60
CA TYR A 139 -7.28 -1.15 4.78
C TYR A 139 -6.81 -2.42 4.06
N MET A 140 -6.30 -2.29 2.84
CA MET A 140 -5.72 -3.41 2.09
C MET A 140 -4.51 -4.01 2.83
N ALA A 141 -3.58 -3.17 3.29
CA ALA A 141 -2.40 -3.61 4.04
C ALA A 141 -2.74 -4.38 5.33
N LYS A 142 -3.93 -4.17 5.91
CA LYS A 142 -4.41 -4.89 7.10
C LYS A 142 -4.96 -6.29 6.80
N ASN A 143 -5.26 -6.59 5.54
CA ASN A 143 -5.93 -7.84 5.15
C ASN A 143 -5.14 -8.69 4.16
N VAL A 144 -4.17 -8.12 3.45
CA VAL A 144 -3.30 -8.86 2.53
C VAL A 144 -2.38 -9.82 3.30
N LEU A 145 -2.32 -11.06 2.87
CA LEU A 145 -1.45 -12.12 3.39
C LEU A 145 -0.12 -12.19 2.64
N GLY A 146 -0.11 -11.85 1.35
CA GLY A 146 1.12 -11.89 0.56
C GLY A 146 1.09 -11.14 -0.78
N GLN A 147 2.06 -11.46 -1.63
CA GLN A 147 2.31 -10.73 -2.88
C GLN A 147 1.19 -10.84 -3.92
N TYR A 148 0.50 -11.97 -3.99
CA TYR A 148 -0.45 -12.26 -5.08
C TYR A 148 -1.91 -11.98 -4.73
N ASP A 149 -2.18 -11.48 -3.52
CA ASP A 149 -3.52 -11.10 -3.11
C ASP A 149 -4.04 -9.91 -3.92
N LEU A 150 -3.12 -9.00 -4.31
CA LEU A 150 -3.39 -7.88 -5.18
C LEU A 150 -2.52 -8.00 -6.43
N CYS A 151 -3.15 -8.07 -7.61
CA CYS A 151 -2.45 -8.08 -8.89
C CYS A 151 -1.90 -6.68 -9.23
N LEU A 152 -0.90 -6.22 -8.46
CA LEU A 152 -0.28 -4.91 -8.66
C LEU A 152 0.76 -4.98 -9.80
N PRO A 153 0.83 -3.96 -10.67
CA PRO A 153 1.69 -3.98 -11.87
C PRO A 153 3.19 -3.94 -11.57
N TYR A 154 3.57 -3.68 -10.31
CA TYR A 154 4.95 -3.63 -9.86
C TYR A 154 5.14 -4.61 -8.70
N GLY A 155 5.74 -5.77 -9.00
CA GLY A 155 6.33 -6.66 -8.01
C GLY A 155 7.78 -6.93 -8.40
N GLU A 156 8.68 -6.97 -7.42
CA GLU A 156 10.07 -7.38 -7.69
C GLU A 156 10.06 -8.83 -8.15
N ARG A 157 10.52 -9.08 -9.39
CA ARG A 157 10.53 -10.43 -9.97
C ARG A 157 11.35 -11.37 -9.09
N GLY A 158 10.82 -12.55 -8.83
CA GLY A 158 11.50 -13.57 -8.03
C GLY A 158 11.52 -13.27 -6.53
N LYS A 159 10.70 -12.34 -6.05
CA LYS A 159 10.39 -12.25 -4.62
C LYS A 159 8.96 -12.70 -4.39
N ILE A 160 8.72 -13.23 -3.19
CA ILE A 160 7.39 -13.55 -2.67
C ILE A 160 7.30 -12.94 -1.29
N TYR A 161 6.43 -11.94 -1.15
CA TYR A 161 6.17 -11.29 0.14
C TYR A 161 5.09 -12.02 0.94
N PHE A 162 5.28 -12.07 2.26
CA PHE A 162 4.37 -12.61 3.26
C PHE A 162 4.20 -11.56 4.37
N VAL A 163 2.97 -11.16 4.66
CA VAL A 163 2.68 -10.11 5.64
C VAL A 163 2.43 -10.76 7.01
N ALA A 164 3.48 -10.85 7.83
CA ALA A 164 3.45 -11.65 9.06
C ALA A 164 2.31 -11.30 10.03
N PRO A 165 2.04 -10.02 10.32
CA PRO A 165 0.97 -9.69 11.28
C PRO A 165 -0.39 -10.20 10.84
N ASN A 166 -0.64 -10.26 9.52
CA ASN A 166 -1.91 -10.70 8.97
C ASN A 166 -2.00 -12.23 8.95
N LEU A 167 -0.89 -12.91 8.67
CA LEU A 167 -0.78 -14.37 8.76
C LEU A 167 -1.00 -14.84 10.20
N LEU A 168 -0.31 -14.25 11.18
CA LEU A 168 -0.47 -14.60 12.60
C LEU A 168 -1.89 -14.30 13.11
N LYS A 169 -2.50 -13.21 12.63
CA LYS A 169 -3.91 -12.91 12.92
C LYS A 169 -4.83 -13.99 12.35
N LEU A 170 -4.60 -14.41 11.11
CA LEU A 170 -5.39 -15.44 10.45
C LEU A 170 -5.24 -16.80 11.15
N GLU A 171 -4.02 -17.19 11.50
CA GLU A 171 -3.70 -18.39 12.27
C GLU A 171 -4.51 -18.46 13.57
N LYS A 172 -4.47 -17.37 14.36
CA LYS A 172 -5.26 -17.23 15.60
C LYS A 172 -6.77 -17.30 15.36
N MET A 173 -7.27 -16.68 14.29
CA MET A 173 -8.69 -16.69 13.95
C MET A 173 -9.18 -18.08 13.53
N LEU A 174 -8.37 -18.79 12.74
CA LEU A 174 -8.70 -20.13 12.23
C LEU A 174 -8.36 -21.25 13.21
N LYS A 175 -7.62 -20.94 14.29
CA LYS A 175 -7.14 -21.93 15.29
C LYS A 175 -6.31 -23.04 14.65
N ILE A 176 -5.52 -22.67 13.66
CA ILE A 176 -4.56 -23.56 13.00
C ILE A 176 -3.17 -23.30 13.59
N PRO A 177 -2.29 -24.32 13.64
CA PRO A 177 -0.90 -24.15 14.07
C PRO A 177 -0.05 -23.45 13.01
#